data_AF-A0A6N7A6K7-F1
#
_entry.id   AF-A0A6N7A6K7-F1
#
_cell.length_a   1.000
_cell.length_b   1.000
_cell.length_c   1.000
_cell.angle_alpha   90.00
_cell.angle_beta   90.00
_cell.angle_gamma   90.00
#
_symmetry.space_group_name_H-M   'P 1'
#
loop_
_entity.id
_entity.type
_entity.pdbx_description
1 polymer ?
#
loop_
_entity_poly.entity_id
_entity_poly.type
_entity_poly.pdbx_seq_one_letter_code
_entity_poly.pdbx_strand_id
1 'polypeptide(L)'
;MARNRYTSQIKQEQISRQQLSERFTDYGWIPTPVSTDLGEDFIVHIFIDNEATGVTFHLQEKSVTNLLERRNSDYLSYPLKVKDLKHWESFLQPVVLIVWDIKLREGRWAIIQDLVPRIDAKQPEWRLKPDTSKISVNIPWGNRTDNSGLAILKRTIGHFCYPLISRGKELQTQITIAFPQTSRGKEAAKGFDDFIKEGTPISLQGEYIQDFSFSDWWTKWFGDIPSDSLVVELDSVPKVYEVAIQVISRDQVQSQGINTELALLRAGSQRMQFSSARKKSPLHCNLDVRFTPTGQSGKVTFSIASGGISALDAKQAINFLRAIQDGGKISFAFPENSEQLNFDLPSNPTGEISDQFASWVDKLIMIQNKTGKFFRIPEKGLTNDDGADIEELFDIVSTGCVKLSNMTITMQIKGDALRRLLGLQKDSKPAPRFRISHPEFSMELLGVNINLGPTVQEFQGAFATDLAEFEEMVGRADDETYLPVIFDKVEVIKRFPNWGKG
;
A
#
# COMPACT_ATOMS: atom_id res chain seq x y z
N MET A 1 62.92 27.72 -12.25
CA MET A 1 61.55 28.24 -12.05
C MET A 1 61.14 29.05 -13.27
N ALA A 2 60.23 28.55 -14.09
CA ALA A 2 59.70 29.31 -15.21
C ALA A 2 58.81 30.45 -14.66
N ARG A 3 59.13 31.71 -14.97
CA ARG A 3 58.23 32.85 -14.69
C ARG A 3 56.95 32.63 -15.49
N ASN A 4 55.86 32.24 -14.82
CA ASN A 4 54.53 32.25 -15.41
C ASN A 4 54.26 33.66 -15.91
N ARG A 5 54.27 33.85 -17.24
CA ARG A 5 53.97 35.14 -17.86
C ARG A 5 52.51 35.47 -17.52
N TYR A 6 52.29 36.68 -17.04
CA TYR A 6 50.95 37.22 -16.77
C TYR A 6 50.18 37.33 -18.09
N THR A 7 49.41 36.30 -18.43
CA THR A 7 48.67 36.21 -19.71
C THR A 7 47.40 37.05 -19.63
N SER A 8 46.84 37.41 -20.79
CA SER A 8 45.54 38.08 -20.88
C SER A 8 44.42 37.28 -20.22
N GLN A 9 44.50 35.94 -20.24
CA GLN A 9 43.56 35.03 -19.59
C GLN A 9 43.63 35.15 -18.06
N ILE A 10 44.84 35.15 -17.48
CA ILE A 10 45.02 35.35 -16.03
C ILE A 10 44.49 36.71 -15.62
N LYS A 11 44.79 37.77 -16.39
CA LYS A 11 44.26 39.11 -16.13
C LYS A 11 42.73 39.15 -16.17
N GLN A 12 42.13 38.52 -17.17
CA GLN A 12 40.67 38.44 -17.32
C GLN A 12 40.03 37.70 -16.14
N GLU A 13 40.64 36.61 -15.69
CA GLU A 13 40.18 35.81 -14.55
C GLU A 13 40.29 36.60 -13.22
N GLN A 14 41.37 37.35 -13.02
CA GLN A 14 41.50 38.20 -11.84
C GLN A 14 40.45 39.32 -11.81
N ILE A 15 40.21 39.96 -12.95
CA ILE A 15 39.17 41.00 -13.08
C ILE A 15 37.80 40.41 -12.76
N SER A 16 37.49 39.23 -13.31
CA SER A 16 36.18 38.62 -13.13
C SER A 16 35.95 38.16 -11.69
N ARG A 17 36.95 37.55 -11.05
CA ARG A 17 36.94 37.21 -9.62
C ARG A 17 36.68 38.43 -8.74
N GLN A 18 37.38 39.54 -9.00
CA GLN A 18 37.17 40.78 -8.26
C GLN A 18 35.75 41.31 -8.45
N GLN A 19 35.27 41.41 -9.69
CA GLN A 19 33.93 41.94 -9.99
C GLN A 19 32.82 41.08 -9.38
N LEU A 20 32.95 39.75 -9.43
CA LEU A 20 31.99 38.82 -8.83
C LEU A 20 32.03 38.89 -7.31
N SER A 21 33.22 39.03 -6.72
CA SER A 21 33.37 39.22 -5.27
C SER A 21 32.69 40.49 -4.78
N GLU A 22 32.90 41.61 -5.49
CA GLU A 22 32.19 42.88 -5.25
C GLU A 22 30.68 42.67 -5.35
N ARG A 23 30.22 41.99 -6.43
CA ARG A 23 28.79 41.75 -6.65
C ARG A 23 28.12 40.94 -5.53
N PHE A 24 28.79 39.91 -5.00
CA PHE A 24 28.28 39.16 -3.86
C PHE A 24 28.28 39.96 -2.58
N THR A 25 29.33 40.75 -2.35
CA THR A 25 29.41 41.65 -1.19
C THR A 25 28.28 42.67 -1.22
N ASP A 26 27.98 43.25 -2.39
CA ASP A 26 26.86 44.17 -2.60
C ASP A 26 25.49 43.52 -2.32
N TYR A 27 25.36 42.20 -2.52
CA TYR A 27 24.16 41.44 -2.18
C TYR A 27 24.09 41.05 -0.68
N GLY A 28 25.19 41.25 0.06
CA GLY A 28 25.32 40.89 1.47
C GLY A 28 25.94 39.51 1.71
N TRP A 29 26.58 38.89 0.72
CA TRP A 29 27.29 37.62 0.89
C TRP A 29 28.80 37.84 0.95
N ILE A 30 29.50 37.01 1.73
CA ILE A 30 30.95 37.14 1.91
C ILE A 30 31.67 36.00 1.16
N PRO A 31 32.25 36.27 -0.02
CA PRO A 31 33.10 35.31 -0.71
C PRO A 31 34.49 35.26 -0.07
N THR A 32 34.92 34.07 0.31
CA THR A 32 36.29 33.81 0.79
C THR A 32 37.07 33.12 -0.33
N PRO A 33 38.18 33.68 -0.81
CA PRO A 33 38.98 33.05 -1.86
C PRO A 33 39.55 31.73 -1.36
N VAL A 34 39.50 30.71 -2.23
CA VAL A 34 40.08 29.39 -1.96
C VAL A 34 41.47 29.31 -2.59
N SER A 35 42.33 28.44 -2.04
CA SER A 35 43.61 28.13 -2.69
C SER A 35 43.38 27.67 -4.13
N THR A 36 44.19 28.18 -5.06
CA THR A 36 44.06 27.92 -6.51
C THR A 36 44.11 26.44 -6.91
N ASP A 37 44.62 25.58 -6.02
CA ASP A 37 44.84 24.17 -6.29
C ASP A 37 43.62 23.29 -5.99
N LEU A 38 42.58 23.83 -5.35
CA LEU A 38 41.43 23.03 -4.91
C LEU A 38 40.35 22.86 -6.00
N GLY A 39 40.43 23.65 -7.08
CA GLY A 39 39.50 23.55 -8.20
C GLY A 39 38.18 24.27 -8.00
N GLU A 40 38.05 25.07 -6.93
CA GLU A 40 37.01 26.07 -6.71
C GLU A 40 37.66 27.45 -6.52
N ASP A 41 36.91 28.51 -6.84
CA ASP A 41 37.42 29.88 -6.75
C ASP A 41 37.07 30.54 -5.42
N PHE A 42 35.88 30.26 -4.88
CA PHE A 42 35.40 30.82 -3.61
C PHE A 42 34.64 29.80 -2.77
N ILE A 43 34.67 30.01 -1.45
CA ILE A 43 33.62 29.56 -0.53
C ILE A 43 32.79 30.79 -0.18
N VAL A 44 31.50 30.76 -0.48
CA VAL A 44 30.61 31.90 -0.24
C VAL A 44 29.82 31.67 1.03
N HIS A 45 29.95 32.59 1.98
CA HIS A 45 29.15 32.61 3.21
C HIS A 45 27.88 33.43 2.99
N ILE A 46 26.73 32.82 3.22
CA ILE A 46 25.44 33.49 3.11
C ILE A 46 25.14 34.22 4.42
N PHE A 47 25.00 35.54 4.34
CA PHE A 47 24.43 36.35 5.40
C PHE A 47 23.03 36.79 4.99
N ILE A 48 22.15 36.91 5.97
CA ILE A 48 20.82 37.48 5.81
C ILE A 48 20.65 38.52 6.91
N ASP A 49 20.24 39.73 6.56
CA ASP A 49 20.13 40.86 7.49
C ASP A 49 21.41 41.13 8.32
N ASN A 50 22.58 40.97 7.68
CA ASN A 50 23.91 41.07 8.28
C ASN A 50 24.24 39.98 9.33
N GLU A 51 23.44 38.93 9.43
CA GLU A 51 23.70 37.79 10.33
C GLU A 51 24.22 36.58 9.54
N ALA A 52 25.27 35.95 10.08
CA ALA A 52 25.82 34.73 9.50
C ALA A 52 24.82 33.58 9.66
N THR A 53 24.42 32.97 8.55
CA THR A 53 23.43 31.88 8.58
C THR A 53 24.03 30.50 8.90
N GLY A 54 25.36 30.39 8.88
CA GLY A 54 26.10 29.12 8.94
C GLY A 54 26.06 28.31 7.63
N VAL A 55 25.31 28.76 6.62
CA VAL A 55 25.23 28.12 5.31
C VAL A 55 26.31 28.67 4.38
N THR A 56 26.98 27.77 3.70
CA THR A 56 28.00 28.08 2.69
C THR A 56 27.77 27.28 1.42
N PHE A 57 28.32 27.76 0.31
CA PHE A 57 28.43 26.97 -0.92
C PHE A 57 29.79 27.22 -1.58
N HIS A 58 30.26 26.23 -2.33
CA HIS A 58 31.45 26.36 -3.14
C HIS A 58 31.09 27.00 -4.47
N LEU A 59 31.97 27.83 -5.00
CA LEU A 59 31.76 28.48 -6.28
C LEU A 59 32.91 28.21 -7.23
N GLN A 60 32.54 27.75 -8.42
CA GLN A 60 33.42 27.79 -9.58
C GLN A 60 32.98 28.91 -10.51
N GLU A 61 33.91 29.81 -10.81
CA GLU A 61 33.73 30.88 -11.77
C GLU A 61 34.37 30.52 -13.12
N LYS A 62 33.76 30.97 -14.21
CA LYS A 62 34.31 30.93 -15.56
C LYS A 62 34.13 32.28 -16.22
N SER A 63 35.24 32.93 -16.57
CA SER A 63 35.23 34.26 -17.17
C SER A 63 35.00 34.22 -18.69
N VAL A 64 34.21 35.16 -19.22
CA VAL A 64 34.00 35.41 -20.64
C VAL A 64 33.97 36.92 -20.92
N THR A 65 34.09 37.31 -22.19
CA THR A 65 34.02 38.72 -22.64
C THR A 65 32.76 39.04 -23.45
N ASN A 66 31.98 38.02 -23.78
CA ASN A 66 30.70 38.13 -24.48
C ASN A 66 29.81 36.92 -24.11
N LEU A 67 28.87 37.13 -23.21
CA LEU A 67 27.92 36.12 -22.77
C LEU A 67 26.89 35.77 -23.87
N LEU A 68 26.50 36.76 -24.68
CA LEU A 68 25.45 36.62 -25.69
C LEU A 68 25.86 35.68 -26.82
N GLU A 69 27.13 35.70 -27.23
CA GLU A 69 27.68 34.76 -28.23
C GLU A 69 27.54 33.28 -27.82
N ARG A 70 27.35 33.01 -26.53
CA ARG A 70 27.24 31.65 -25.98
C ARG A 70 25.80 31.26 -25.66
N ARG A 71 24.83 32.16 -25.88
CA ARG A 71 23.42 31.88 -25.68
C ARG A 71 22.91 30.96 -26.80
N ASN A 72 22.26 29.88 -26.40
CA ASN A 72 21.51 28.99 -27.27
C ASN A 72 20.08 28.88 -26.74
N SER A 73 19.14 29.58 -27.38
CA SER A 73 17.75 29.69 -26.93
C SER A 73 17.68 30.18 -25.47
N ASP A 74 17.11 29.40 -24.56
CA ASP A 74 16.94 29.73 -23.14
C ASP A 74 18.06 29.21 -22.23
N TYR A 75 19.18 28.83 -22.83
CA TYR A 75 20.35 28.32 -22.10
C TYR A 75 21.64 29.01 -22.56
N LEU A 76 22.61 29.05 -21.65
CA LEU A 76 24.01 29.31 -21.93
C LEU A 76 24.73 27.95 -21.99
N SER A 77 25.33 27.64 -23.14
CA SER A 77 26.10 26.40 -23.30
C SER A 77 27.56 26.62 -22.93
N TYR A 78 28.07 25.85 -21.96
CA TYR A 78 29.45 25.96 -21.51
C TYR A 78 30.15 24.59 -21.40
N PRO A 79 31.33 24.39 -22.02
CA PRO A 79 32.03 23.12 -21.95
C PRO A 79 32.87 23.00 -20.67
N LEU A 80 32.64 21.95 -19.88
CA LEU A 80 33.38 21.61 -18.66
C LEU A 80 34.15 20.31 -18.84
N LYS A 81 35.28 20.15 -18.15
CA LYS A 81 36.02 18.89 -18.20
C LYS A 81 35.32 17.84 -17.35
N VAL A 82 35.37 16.59 -17.80
CA VAL A 82 34.78 15.45 -17.07
C VAL A 82 35.34 15.35 -15.65
N LYS A 83 36.66 15.55 -15.46
CA LYS A 83 37.27 15.50 -14.14
C LYS A 83 36.72 16.53 -13.16
N ASP A 84 36.42 17.74 -13.65
CA ASP A 84 35.95 18.83 -12.79
C ASP A 84 34.52 18.53 -12.34
N LEU A 85 33.68 18.02 -13.25
CA LEU A 85 32.32 17.57 -12.94
C LEU A 85 32.30 16.41 -11.92
N LYS A 86 33.17 15.39 -12.09
CA LYS A 86 33.30 14.29 -11.13
C LYS A 86 33.72 14.78 -9.75
N HIS A 87 34.69 15.71 -9.72
CA HIS A 87 35.18 16.32 -8.48
C HIS A 87 34.04 17.06 -7.77
N TRP A 88 33.36 17.99 -8.43
CA TRP A 88 32.29 18.78 -7.83
C TRP A 88 31.03 17.97 -7.47
N GLU A 89 30.72 16.91 -8.21
CA GLU A 89 29.62 15.99 -7.87
C GLU A 89 29.83 15.33 -6.49
N SER A 90 31.09 15.12 -6.08
CA SER A 90 31.42 14.48 -4.81
C SER A 90 31.30 15.38 -3.57
N PHE A 91 31.04 16.69 -3.75
CA PHE A 91 30.94 17.63 -2.63
C PHE A 91 29.64 17.45 -1.87
N LEU A 92 29.75 17.49 -0.54
CA LEU A 92 28.58 17.50 0.34
C LEU A 92 27.83 18.84 0.26
N GLN A 93 28.55 19.96 0.17
CA GLN A 93 27.99 21.29 -0.01
C GLN A 93 27.65 21.55 -1.49
N PRO A 94 26.67 22.43 -1.79
CA PRO A 94 26.38 22.82 -3.16
C PRO A 94 27.60 23.43 -3.84
N VAL A 95 27.82 23.06 -5.11
CA VAL A 95 28.81 23.72 -5.96
C VAL A 95 28.06 24.54 -7.01
N VAL A 96 28.25 25.85 -7.00
CA VAL A 96 27.62 26.79 -7.93
C VAL A 96 28.62 27.12 -9.03
N LEU A 97 28.26 26.81 -10.27
CA LEU A 97 28.98 27.24 -11.45
C LEU A 97 28.43 28.59 -11.91
N ILE A 98 29.30 29.59 -12.05
CA ILE A 98 28.96 30.90 -12.62
C ILE A 98 29.81 31.17 -13.86
N VAL A 99 29.17 31.48 -14.98
CA VAL A 99 29.84 32.05 -16.14
C VAL A 99 29.65 33.55 -16.14
N TRP A 100 30.73 34.31 -15.97
CA TRP A 100 30.73 35.75 -15.73
C TRP A 100 31.27 36.54 -16.93
N ASP A 101 30.54 37.56 -17.38
CA ASP A 101 30.97 38.49 -18.41
C ASP A 101 31.64 39.73 -17.82
N ILE A 102 32.94 39.91 -18.06
CA ILE A 102 33.71 41.01 -17.47
C ILE A 102 33.34 42.39 -17.99
N LYS A 103 32.74 42.48 -19.19
CA LYS A 103 32.34 43.76 -19.79
C LYS A 103 30.97 44.18 -19.29
N LEU A 104 30.04 43.23 -19.24
CA LEU A 104 28.67 43.48 -18.79
C LEU A 104 28.54 43.49 -17.26
N ARG A 105 29.53 42.93 -16.54
CA ARG A 105 29.50 42.73 -15.08
C ARG A 105 28.24 41.95 -14.64
N GLU A 106 27.88 40.93 -15.42
CA GLU A 106 26.81 40.00 -15.08
C GLU A 106 27.20 38.57 -15.43
N GLY A 107 26.57 37.60 -14.78
CA GLY A 107 26.78 36.18 -15.04
C GLY A 107 25.49 35.38 -15.14
N ARG A 108 25.67 34.10 -15.48
CA ARG A 108 24.63 33.07 -15.37
C ARG A 108 25.11 31.94 -14.50
N TRP A 109 24.21 31.40 -13.67
CA TRP A 109 24.57 30.38 -12.69
C TRP A 109 23.75 29.10 -12.82
N ALA A 110 24.35 27.99 -12.42
CA ALA A 110 23.70 26.71 -12.21
C ALA A 110 24.37 25.95 -11.06
N ILE A 111 23.61 25.09 -10.39
CA ILE A 111 24.15 24.20 -9.35
C ILE A 111 24.61 22.91 -10.03
N ILE A 112 25.82 22.45 -9.74
CA ILE A 112 26.39 21.23 -10.33
C ILE A 112 25.49 20.02 -10.06
N GLN A 113 24.96 19.91 -8.84
CA GLN A 113 24.05 18.85 -8.42
C GLN A 113 22.74 18.81 -9.24
N ASP A 114 22.28 19.95 -9.80
CA ASP A 114 21.12 19.98 -10.70
C ASP A 114 21.50 19.69 -12.16
N LEU A 115 22.75 20.02 -12.55
CA LEU A 115 23.26 19.79 -13.89
C LEU A 115 23.54 18.31 -14.14
N VAL A 116 24.13 17.61 -13.17
CA VAL A 116 24.56 16.21 -13.32
C VAL A 116 23.42 15.27 -13.73
N PRO A 117 22.24 15.25 -13.07
CA PRO A 117 21.11 14.42 -13.51
C PRO A 117 20.65 14.72 -14.94
N ARG A 118 20.75 15.98 -15.38
CA ARG A 118 20.42 16.37 -16.76
C ARG A 118 21.46 15.90 -17.76
N ILE A 119 22.73 15.84 -17.36
CA ILE A 119 23.80 15.25 -18.17
C ILE A 119 23.58 13.74 -18.24
N ASP A 120 23.26 13.07 -17.13
CA ASP A 120 22.97 11.63 -17.08
C ASP A 120 21.85 11.23 -18.04
N ALA A 121 20.75 12.01 -18.06
CA ALA A 121 19.64 11.78 -18.97
C ALA A 121 20.03 11.93 -20.45
N LYS A 122 20.99 12.81 -20.79
CA LYS A 122 21.39 13.11 -22.18
C LYS A 122 22.59 12.29 -22.67
N GLN A 123 23.52 11.96 -21.78
CA GLN A 123 24.79 11.32 -22.05
C GLN A 123 25.18 10.40 -20.88
N PRO A 124 24.48 9.27 -20.66
CA PRO A 124 24.65 8.43 -19.46
C PRO A 124 26.10 7.94 -19.25
N GLU A 125 26.88 7.81 -20.33
CA GLU A 125 28.27 7.37 -20.29
C GLU A 125 29.30 8.49 -20.06
N TRP A 126 28.86 9.72 -19.74
CA TRP A 126 29.79 10.85 -19.63
C TRP A 126 30.89 10.65 -18.57
N ARG A 127 30.60 9.88 -17.50
CA ARG A 127 31.58 9.54 -16.45
C ARG A 127 32.67 8.58 -16.94
N LEU A 128 32.40 7.79 -17.98
CA LEU A 128 33.37 6.85 -18.57
C LEU A 128 34.33 7.54 -19.55
N LYS A 129 34.00 8.75 -19.98
CA LYS A 129 34.87 9.51 -20.90
C LYS A 129 36.17 9.91 -20.19
N PRO A 130 37.28 10.06 -20.94
CA PRO A 130 38.55 10.52 -20.39
C PRO A 130 38.38 11.84 -19.63
N ASP A 131 39.11 12.00 -18.53
CA ASP A 131 39.06 13.17 -17.65
C ASP A 131 39.36 14.51 -18.33
N THR A 132 40.07 14.48 -19.46
CA THR A 132 40.37 15.64 -20.31
C THR A 132 39.26 15.99 -21.30
N SER A 133 38.31 15.08 -21.52
CA SER A 133 37.15 15.29 -22.39
C SER A 133 36.28 16.41 -21.86
N LYS A 134 35.59 17.11 -22.76
CA LYS A 134 34.68 18.19 -22.41
C LYS A 134 33.23 17.77 -22.63
N ILE A 135 32.37 18.13 -21.68
CA ILE A 135 30.93 17.97 -21.73
C ILE A 135 30.30 19.35 -21.70
N SER A 136 29.39 19.62 -22.63
CA SER A 136 28.66 20.88 -22.62
C SER A 136 27.53 20.81 -21.61
N VAL A 137 27.52 21.73 -20.66
CA VAL A 137 26.40 21.92 -19.73
C VAL A 137 25.51 23.06 -20.20
N ASN A 138 24.22 22.97 -19.88
CA ASN A 138 23.23 24.00 -20.23
C ASN A 138 22.83 24.76 -18.97
N ILE A 139 23.33 25.98 -18.82
CA ILE A 139 23.02 26.87 -17.70
C ILE A 139 21.78 27.68 -18.07
N PRO A 140 20.69 27.67 -17.27
CA PRO A 140 19.47 28.42 -17.61
C PRO A 140 19.73 29.91 -17.80
N TRP A 141 19.22 30.50 -18.88
CA TRP A 141 19.45 31.92 -19.19
C TRP A 141 18.79 32.87 -18.19
N GLY A 142 17.70 32.45 -17.54
CA GLY A 142 17.02 33.21 -16.50
C GLY A 142 17.78 33.28 -15.16
N ASN A 143 18.77 32.41 -14.95
CA ASN A 143 19.54 32.36 -13.70
C ASN A 143 20.62 33.44 -13.69
N ARG A 144 20.22 34.71 -13.52
CA ARG A 144 21.13 35.86 -13.53
C ARG A 144 21.82 36.06 -12.18
N THR A 145 22.87 36.87 -12.17
CA THR A 145 23.56 37.31 -10.94
C THR A 145 23.07 38.70 -10.46
N ASP A 146 21.93 39.18 -10.96
CA ASP A 146 21.25 40.37 -10.42
C ASP A 146 20.55 40.03 -9.08
N ASN A 147 19.92 41.00 -8.40
CA ASN A 147 19.34 40.77 -7.07
C ASN A 147 18.23 39.71 -7.10
N SER A 148 17.44 39.68 -8.16
CA SER A 148 16.37 38.68 -8.34
C SER A 148 16.94 37.28 -8.54
N GLY A 149 17.92 37.14 -9.44
CA GLY A 149 18.56 35.86 -9.70
C GLY A 149 19.38 35.33 -8.52
N LEU A 150 20.02 36.20 -7.73
CA LEU A 150 20.68 35.80 -6.48
C LEU A 150 19.67 35.43 -5.38
N ALA A 151 18.50 36.08 -5.34
CA ALA A 151 17.43 35.66 -4.45
C ALA A 151 16.92 34.25 -4.82
N ILE A 152 16.79 33.94 -6.11
CA ILE A 152 16.48 32.58 -6.57
C ILE A 152 17.58 31.60 -6.14
N LEU A 153 18.86 31.93 -6.38
CA LEU A 153 19.98 31.10 -5.94
C LEU A 153 19.96 30.86 -4.43
N LYS A 154 19.68 31.90 -3.62
CA LYS A 154 19.53 31.79 -2.16
C LYS A 154 18.51 30.72 -1.79
N ARG A 155 17.34 30.73 -2.43
CA ARG A 155 16.27 29.74 -2.18
C ARG A 155 16.70 28.33 -2.58
N THR A 156 17.34 28.19 -3.74
CA THR A 156 17.84 26.89 -4.21
C THR A 156 18.88 26.31 -3.24
N ILE A 157 19.84 27.11 -2.79
CA ILE A 157 20.81 26.70 -1.76
C ILE A 157 20.10 26.42 -0.43
N GLY A 158 19.11 27.22 -0.06
CA GLY A 158 18.30 27.03 1.13
C GLY A 158 17.58 25.68 1.14
N HIS A 159 17.03 25.25 0.00
CA HIS A 159 16.38 23.94 -0.11
C HIS A 159 17.38 22.79 0.05
N PHE A 160 18.56 22.91 -0.57
CA PHE A 160 19.62 21.91 -0.42
C PHE A 160 20.09 21.81 1.04
N CYS A 161 20.22 22.94 1.72
CA CYS A 161 20.68 23.04 3.09
C CYS A 161 19.53 23.02 4.12
N TYR A 162 18.31 22.63 3.73
CA TYR A 162 17.13 22.73 4.59
C TYR A 162 17.30 22.04 5.96
N PRO A 163 17.84 20.80 6.06
CA PRO A 163 18.03 20.14 7.36
C PRO A 163 18.98 20.87 8.31
N LEU A 164 19.92 21.66 7.78
CA LEU A 164 20.80 22.51 8.58
C LEU A 164 20.07 23.78 9.02
N ILE A 165 19.32 24.41 8.11
CA ILE A 165 18.61 25.67 8.35
C ILE A 165 17.48 25.50 9.36
N SER A 166 16.72 24.39 9.28
CA SER A 166 15.56 24.10 10.12
C SER A 166 15.90 23.46 11.47
N ARG A 167 17.18 23.11 11.70
CA ARG A 167 17.61 22.44 12.93
C ARG A 167 17.27 23.27 14.17
N GLY A 168 16.46 22.70 15.06
CA GLY A 168 16.05 23.35 16.31
C GLY A 168 15.07 24.51 16.12
N LYS A 169 14.49 24.67 14.92
CA LYS A 169 13.48 25.69 14.63
C LYS A 169 12.13 25.04 14.39
N GLU A 170 11.08 25.63 14.94
CA GLU A 170 9.71 25.25 14.61
C GLU A 170 9.27 26.02 13.36
N LEU A 171 8.67 25.32 12.40
CA LEU A 171 8.01 25.95 11.27
C LEU A 171 6.59 26.31 11.70
N GLN A 172 6.35 27.59 11.92
CA GLN A 172 5.02 28.10 12.21
C GLN A 172 4.39 28.64 10.93
N THR A 173 3.11 28.33 10.73
CA THR A 173 2.32 28.77 9.57
C THR A 173 1.07 29.47 10.06
N GLN A 174 0.82 30.68 9.55
CA GLN A 174 -0.44 31.38 9.77
C GLN A 174 -1.17 31.54 8.43
N ILE A 175 -2.43 31.13 8.41
CA ILE A 175 -3.28 31.19 7.21
C ILE A 175 -4.55 31.95 7.56
N THR A 176 -4.84 33.02 6.84
CA THR A 176 -6.11 33.73 6.91
C THR A 176 -6.95 33.35 5.68
N ILE A 177 -8.09 32.72 5.91
CA ILE A 177 -8.97 32.23 4.86
C ILE A 177 -10.21 33.12 4.80
N ALA A 178 -10.65 33.50 3.61
CA ALA A 178 -11.96 34.10 3.41
C ALA A 178 -12.64 33.60 2.15
N PHE A 179 -13.95 33.38 2.28
CA PHE A 179 -14.77 32.86 1.21
C PHE A 179 -15.63 33.98 0.60
N PRO A 180 -15.48 34.28 -0.70
CA PRO A 180 -16.30 35.29 -1.34
C PRO A 180 -17.77 34.85 -1.40
N GLN A 181 -18.71 35.80 -1.45
CA GLN A 181 -20.17 35.50 -1.51
C GLN A 181 -20.66 34.97 -2.88
N THR A 182 -19.75 34.51 -3.73
CA THR A 182 -20.06 33.85 -5.01
C THR A 182 -20.56 32.42 -4.77
N SER A 183 -21.16 31.78 -5.78
CA SER A 183 -21.59 30.37 -5.67
C SER A 183 -20.43 29.45 -5.29
N ARG A 184 -19.26 29.65 -5.94
CA ARG A 184 -18.05 28.87 -5.69
C ARG A 184 -17.48 29.11 -4.28
N GLY A 185 -17.47 30.36 -3.81
CA GLY A 185 -17.02 30.68 -2.46
C GLY A 185 -17.94 30.11 -1.37
N LYS A 186 -19.26 30.10 -1.58
CA LYS A 186 -20.20 29.43 -0.67
C LYS A 186 -20.00 27.92 -0.60
N GLU A 187 -19.70 27.29 -1.74
CA GLU A 187 -19.36 25.86 -1.80
C GLU A 187 -18.06 25.56 -1.05
N ALA A 188 -17.01 26.36 -1.25
CA ALA A 188 -15.75 26.23 -0.52
C ALA A 188 -15.91 26.47 0.99
N ALA A 189 -16.69 27.48 1.38
CA ALA A 189 -17.02 27.75 2.79
C ALA A 189 -17.74 26.56 3.43
N LYS A 190 -18.71 25.98 2.72
CA LYS A 190 -19.41 24.78 3.17
C LYS A 190 -18.45 23.59 3.29
N GLY A 191 -17.60 23.35 2.29
CA GLY A 191 -16.63 22.26 2.36
C GLY A 191 -15.63 22.42 3.52
N PHE A 192 -15.23 23.66 3.84
CA PHE A 192 -14.38 23.94 4.99
C PHE A 192 -15.11 23.71 6.32
N ASP A 193 -16.37 24.13 6.43
CA ASP A 193 -17.23 23.82 7.57
C ASP A 193 -17.44 22.30 7.72
N ASP A 194 -17.65 21.58 6.62
CA ASP A 194 -17.75 20.11 6.57
C ASP A 194 -16.41 19.45 6.97
N PHE A 195 -15.26 20.04 6.65
CA PHE A 195 -13.95 19.59 7.16
C PHE A 195 -13.87 19.75 8.68
N ILE A 196 -14.19 20.92 9.21
CA ILE A 196 -14.13 21.18 10.67
C ILE A 196 -15.12 20.31 11.44
N LYS A 197 -16.31 20.04 10.88
CA LYS A 197 -17.35 19.24 11.53
C LYS A 197 -17.13 17.75 11.36
N GLU A 198 -16.82 17.31 10.15
CA GLU A 198 -16.87 15.89 9.78
C GLU A 198 -15.49 15.29 9.42
N GLY A 199 -14.44 16.10 9.34
CA GLY A 199 -13.12 15.69 8.87
C GLY A 199 -13.11 15.34 7.37
N THR A 200 -14.03 15.90 6.59
CA THR A 200 -14.08 15.64 5.14
C THR A 200 -12.94 16.37 4.44
N PRO A 201 -12.09 15.68 3.65
CA PRO A 201 -10.95 16.32 3.00
C PRO A 201 -11.39 17.50 2.12
N ILE A 202 -10.63 18.59 2.14
CA ILE A 202 -10.85 19.76 1.28
C ILE A 202 -9.54 20.30 0.72
N SER A 203 -9.60 20.82 -0.51
CA SER A 203 -8.53 21.57 -1.15
C SER A 203 -8.96 23.01 -1.33
N LEU A 204 -8.27 23.94 -0.66
CA LEU A 204 -8.49 25.37 -0.77
C LEU A 204 -7.53 25.97 -1.78
N GLN A 205 -8.09 26.59 -2.82
CA GLN A 205 -7.33 27.30 -3.84
C GLN A 205 -6.90 28.67 -3.33
N GLY A 206 -5.84 29.23 -3.92
CA GLY A 206 -5.24 30.50 -3.53
C GLY A 206 -6.21 31.68 -3.48
N GLU A 207 -7.27 31.66 -4.30
CA GLU A 207 -8.33 32.68 -4.29
C GLU A 207 -9.10 32.79 -2.95
N TYR A 208 -9.03 31.78 -2.07
CA TYR A 208 -9.64 31.81 -0.74
C TYR A 208 -8.66 32.19 0.38
N ILE A 209 -7.38 32.34 0.06
CA ILE A 209 -6.31 32.60 1.03
C ILE A 209 -6.01 34.10 1.01
N GLN A 210 -6.49 34.82 2.02
CA GLN A 210 -6.29 36.28 2.13
C GLN A 210 -4.86 36.62 2.54
N ASP A 211 -4.31 35.84 3.47
CA ASP A 211 -2.97 36.02 3.99
C ASP A 211 -2.36 34.66 4.31
N PHE A 212 -1.06 34.53 4.06
CA PHE A 212 -0.30 33.32 4.33
C PHE A 212 1.12 33.70 4.68
N SER A 213 1.53 33.37 5.89
CA SER A 213 2.87 33.65 6.38
C SER A 213 3.49 32.44 7.04
N PHE A 214 4.80 32.34 6.90
CA PHE A 214 5.63 31.42 7.65
C PHE A 214 6.38 32.17 8.75
N SER A 215 6.94 31.42 9.68
CA SER A 215 7.93 31.90 10.64
C SER A 215 9.05 32.71 9.95
N ASP A 216 9.49 33.81 10.59
CA ASP A 216 10.47 34.76 10.04
C ASP A 216 11.70 34.10 9.40
N TRP A 217 12.24 33.05 10.02
CA TRP A 217 13.43 32.37 9.50
C TRP A 217 13.19 31.72 8.13
N TRP A 218 11.97 31.24 7.87
CA TRP A 218 11.59 30.66 6.59
C TRP A 218 11.48 31.76 5.54
N THR A 219 10.72 32.82 5.83
CA THR A 219 10.53 33.96 4.92
C THR A 219 11.86 34.60 4.54
N LYS A 220 12.80 34.73 5.48
CA LYS A 220 14.16 35.20 5.23
C LYS A 220 14.90 34.37 4.18
N TRP A 221 14.71 33.05 4.16
CA TRP A 221 15.37 32.14 3.22
C TRP A 221 14.63 31.97 1.90
N PHE A 222 13.33 31.72 1.98
CA PHE A 222 12.50 31.24 0.88
C PHE A 222 11.59 32.33 0.29
N GLY A 223 11.55 33.50 0.93
CA GLY A 223 10.62 34.58 0.60
C GLY A 223 9.19 34.22 0.97
N ASP A 224 8.29 35.16 0.70
CA ASP A 224 6.86 34.91 0.79
C ASP A 224 6.38 34.05 -0.38
N ILE A 225 5.36 33.25 -0.13
CA ILE A 225 4.66 32.52 -1.20
C ILE A 225 3.41 33.32 -1.57
N PRO A 226 3.27 33.75 -2.84
CA PRO A 226 2.08 34.44 -3.29
C PRO A 226 0.83 33.59 -3.01
N SER A 227 -0.16 34.18 -2.33
CA SER A 227 -1.34 33.43 -1.90
C SER A 227 -2.15 32.86 -3.07
N ASP A 228 -2.16 33.54 -4.21
CA ASP A 228 -2.82 33.12 -5.45
C ASP A 228 -2.24 31.82 -6.05
N SER A 229 -0.99 31.49 -5.74
CA SER A 229 -0.31 30.27 -6.17
C SER A 229 -0.45 29.08 -5.20
N LEU A 230 -1.01 29.31 -4.02
CA LEU A 230 -1.13 28.30 -2.98
C LEU A 230 -2.31 27.36 -3.21
N VAL A 231 -2.11 26.11 -2.84
CA VAL A 231 -3.18 25.12 -2.65
C VAL A 231 -2.98 24.52 -1.28
N VAL A 232 -3.97 24.67 -0.40
CA VAL A 232 -3.96 24.14 0.96
C VAL A 232 -4.87 22.93 1.01
N GLU A 233 -4.29 21.75 1.16
CA GLU A 233 -5.02 20.49 1.34
C GLU A 233 -5.15 20.20 2.84
N LEU A 234 -6.40 20.10 3.31
CA LEU A 234 -6.73 19.80 4.69
C LEU A 234 -7.36 18.41 4.73
N ASP A 235 -6.77 17.52 5.51
CA ASP A 235 -7.24 16.16 5.72
C ASP A 235 -7.03 15.75 7.19
N SER A 236 -7.72 14.70 7.61
CA SER A 236 -7.50 14.06 8.90
C SER A 236 -6.13 13.39 8.92
N VAL A 237 -5.34 13.65 9.96
CA VAL A 237 -4.04 13.00 10.12
C VAL A 237 -4.26 11.49 10.28
N PRO A 238 -3.73 10.65 9.37
CA PRO A 238 -3.88 9.21 9.49
C PRO A 238 -3.28 8.73 10.80
N LYS A 239 -4.12 8.15 11.66
CA LYS A 239 -3.69 7.53 12.91
C LYS A 239 -4.34 6.16 13.05
N VAL A 240 -3.58 5.19 13.53
CA VAL A 240 -4.08 3.85 13.83
C VAL A 240 -4.15 3.71 15.33
N TYR A 241 -5.25 3.16 15.83
CA TYR A 241 -5.47 2.89 17.24
C TYR A 241 -5.61 1.39 17.45
N GLU A 242 -4.95 0.86 18.46
CA GLU A 242 -5.31 -0.44 19.02
C GLU A 242 -6.61 -0.30 19.82
N VAL A 243 -7.58 -1.17 19.56
CA VAL A 243 -8.90 -1.09 20.15
C VAL A 243 -9.35 -2.47 20.62
N ALA A 244 -9.78 -2.55 21.88
CA ALA A 244 -10.45 -3.73 22.42
C ALA A 244 -11.96 -3.55 22.32
N ILE A 245 -12.62 -4.43 21.58
CA ILE A 245 -14.06 -4.40 21.35
C ILE A 245 -14.73 -5.49 22.19
N GLN A 246 -15.69 -5.10 23.02
CA GLN A 246 -16.43 -6.02 23.88
C GLN A 246 -17.93 -5.82 23.72
N VAL A 247 -18.69 -6.92 23.79
CA VAL A 247 -20.15 -6.88 23.76
C VAL A 247 -20.67 -7.45 25.07
N ILE A 248 -21.58 -6.73 25.70
CA ILE A 248 -22.32 -7.18 26.88
C ILE A 248 -23.75 -7.41 26.40
N SER A 249 -24.17 -8.68 26.34
CA SER A 249 -25.52 -9.02 25.91
C SER A 249 -26.58 -8.49 26.90
N ARG A 250 -27.85 -8.51 26.50
CA ARG A 250 -28.96 -8.13 27.41
C ARG A 250 -28.98 -8.94 28.71
N ASP A 251 -28.59 -10.21 28.62
CA ASP A 251 -28.51 -11.14 29.74
C ASP A 251 -27.23 -10.96 30.59
N GLN A 252 -26.49 -9.87 30.38
CA GLN A 252 -25.23 -9.54 31.07
C GLN A 252 -24.11 -10.56 30.83
N VAL A 253 -24.20 -11.34 29.75
CA VAL A 253 -23.11 -12.24 29.34
C VAL A 253 -22.12 -11.42 28.52
N GLN A 254 -20.89 -11.32 29.02
CA GLN A 254 -19.80 -10.62 28.32
C GLN A 254 -19.20 -11.55 27.25
N SER A 255 -19.11 -11.08 26.01
CA SER A 255 -18.40 -11.79 24.95
C SER A 255 -16.89 -11.77 25.18
N GLN A 256 -16.19 -12.74 24.58
CA GLN A 256 -14.74 -12.65 24.49
C GLN A 256 -14.38 -11.41 23.66
N GLY A 257 -13.66 -10.47 24.27
CA GLY A 257 -13.26 -9.24 23.59
C GLY A 257 -12.37 -9.51 22.37
N ILE A 258 -12.56 -8.74 21.31
CA ILE A 258 -11.74 -8.77 20.11
C ILE A 258 -10.80 -7.57 20.13
N ASN A 259 -9.50 -7.83 20.10
CA ASN A 259 -8.49 -6.81 19.89
C ASN A 259 -8.29 -6.62 18.38
N THR A 260 -8.42 -5.40 17.90
CA THR A 260 -8.20 -5.04 16.50
C THR A 260 -7.54 -3.68 16.40
N GLU A 261 -7.04 -3.35 15.22
CA GLU A 261 -6.62 -1.99 14.90
C GLU A 261 -7.71 -1.28 14.13
N LEU A 262 -7.93 -0.01 14.48
CA LEU A 262 -8.85 0.90 13.80
C LEU A 262 -8.07 2.09 13.26
N ALA A 263 -8.03 2.22 11.94
CA ALA A 263 -7.49 3.41 11.28
C ALA A 263 -8.53 4.53 11.31
N LEU A 264 -8.14 5.69 11.83
CA LEU A 264 -8.90 6.92 11.75
C LEU A 264 -8.95 7.38 10.29
N LEU A 265 -10.14 7.31 9.70
CA LEU A 265 -10.40 7.75 8.33
C LEU A 265 -10.75 9.23 8.28
N ARG A 266 -11.54 9.70 9.25
CA ARG A 266 -11.97 11.09 9.37
C ARG A 266 -12.12 11.49 10.83
N ALA A 267 -11.73 12.71 11.17
CA ALA A 267 -12.00 13.32 12.45
C ALA A 267 -12.34 14.80 12.28
N GLY A 268 -13.53 15.17 12.76
CA GLY A 268 -13.96 16.55 12.95
C GLY A 268 -14.63 16.71 14.31
N SER A 269 -15.08 17.92 14.60
CA SER A 269 -15.71 18.29 15.88
C SER A 269 -17.06 17.61 16.14
N GLN A 270 -17.73 17.10 15.09
CA GLN A 270 -19.04 16.47 15.16
C GLN A 270 -19.03 15.00 14.75
N ARG A 271 -17.95 14.52 14.11
CA ARG A 271 -17.87 13.12 13.65
C ARG A 271 -16.46 12.56 13.64
N MET A 272 -16.34 11.29 14.01
CA MET A 272 -15.15 10.49 13.80
C MET A 272 -15.50 9.19 13.07
N GLN A 273 -14.67 8.80 12.11
CA GLN A 273 -14.82 7.54 11.38
C GLN A 273 -13.57 6.71 11.50
N PHE A 274 -13.76 5.44 11.81
CA PHE A 274 -12.72 4.46 11.95
C PHE A 274 -13.00 3.24 11.07
N SER A 275 -11.94 2.58 10.61
CA SER A 275 -12.05 1.33 9.87
C SER A 275 -10.90 0.37 10.16
N SER A 276 -11.19 -0.91 10.32
CA SER A 276 -10.16 -1.96 10.37
C SER A 276 -9.76 -2.49 8.99
N ALA A 277 -10.31 -1.98 7.88
CA ALA A 277 -10.09 -2.52 6.54
C ALA A 277 -8.62 -2.49 6.06
N ARG A 278 -7.77 -1.64 6.64
CA ARG A 278 -6.35 -1.54 6.28
C ARG A 278 -5.49 -2.70 6.77
N LYS A 279 -5.97 -3.47 7.76
CA LYS A 279 -5.23 -4.61 8.33
C LYS A 279 -5.98 -5.90 8.09
N LYS A 280 -5.23 -6.99 7.89
CA LYS A 280 -5.78 -8.35 7.88
C LYS A 280 -6.24 -8.70 9.30
N SER A 281 -7.52 -8.49 9.57
CA SER A 281 -8.22 -8.90 10.79
C SER A 281 -9.38 -9.80 10.38
N PRO A 282 -9.73 -10.83 11.15
CA PRO A 282 -10.89 -11.67 10.84
C PRO A 282 -12.22 -10.92 10.90
N LEU A 283 -12.22 -9.74 11.54
CA LEU A 283 -13.38 -8.88 11.67
C LEU A 283 -13.08 -7.52 11.04
N HIS A 284 -13.85 -7.18 10.01
CA HIS A 284 -13.94 -5.81 9.52
C HIS A 284 -14.92 -5.03 10.38
N CYS A 285 -14.46 -3.93 10.94
CA CYS A 285 -15.23 -3.02 11.78
C CYS A 285 -15.15 -1.63 11.15
N ASN A 286 -16.30 -1.04 10.87
CA ASN A 286 -16.43 0.38 10.56
C ASN A 286 -17.22 1.03 11.69
N LEU A 287 -16.59 1.99 12.36
CA LEU A 287 -17.18 2.73 13.47
C LEU A 287 -17.33 4.19 13.05
N ASP A 288 -18.56 4.69 13.06
CA ASP A 288 -18.91 6.07 12.73
C ASP A 288 -19.56 6.71 13.96
N VAL A 289 -18.81 7.57 14.64
CA VAL A 289 -19.21 8.24 15.89
C VAL A 289 -19.65 9.65 15.55
N ARG A 290 -20.83 10.06 16.01
CA ARG A 290 -21.33 11.43 15.90
C ARG A 290 -21.48 12.04 17.29
N PHE A 291 -20.92 13.23 17.47
CA PHE A 291 -20.98 14.01 18.70
C PHE A 291 -22.10 15.05 18.59
N THR A 292 -22.96 15.11 19.60
CA THR A 292 -24.00 16.12 19.75
C THR A 292 -23.83 16.85 21.08
N PRO A 293 -24.45 18.03 21.28
CA PRO A 293 -24.42 18.71 22.57
C PRO A 293 -24.97 17.88 23.75
N THR A 294 -25.80 16.87 23.45
CA THR A 294 -26.46 16.01 24.45
C THR A 294 -25.76 14.67 24.67
N GLY A 295 -24.70 14.36 23.92
CA GLY A 295 -23.96 13.11 24.06
C GLY A 295 -23.33 12.64 22.75
N GLN A 296 -23.18 11.32 22.60
CA GLN A 296 -22.61 10.70 21.41
C GLN A 296 -23.52 9.60 20.90
N SER A 297 -23.55 9.43 19.58
CA SER A 297 -24.23 8.32 18.92
C SER A 297 -23.25 7.63 17.98
N GLY A 298 -23.38 6.31 17.83
CA GLY A 298 -22.48 5.52 17.01
C GLY A 298 -23.25 4.67 16.04
N LYS A 299 -22.80 4.62 14.79
CA LYS A 299 -23.16 3.55 13.85
C LYS A 299 -21.97 2.63 13.73
N VAL A 300 -22.20 1.36 14.04
CA VAL A 300 -21.17 0.32 13.97
C VAL A 300 -21.60 -0.71 12.96
N THR A 301 -20.72 -1.03 12.01
CA THR A 301 -20.91 -2.12 11.06
C THR A 301 -19.79 -3.13 11.23
N PHE A 302 -20.16 -4.39 11.41
CA PHE A 302 -19.23 -5.51 11.42
C PHE A 302 -19.46 -6.42 10.22
N SER A 303 -18.38 -6.96 9.67
CA SER A 303 -18.43 -8.07 8.73
C SER A 303 -17.25 -9.01 8.98
N ILE A 304 -17.43 -10.29 8.68
CA ILE A 304 -16.32 -11.24 8.69
C ILE A 304 -15.46 -10.91 7.47
N ALA A 305 -14.15 -10.73 7.67
CA ALA A 305 -13.21 -10.63 6.57
C ALA A 305 -13.20 -11.98 5.87
N SER A 306 -13.70 -12.02 4.65
CA SER A 306 -13.80 -13.28 3.92
C SER A 306 -12.42 -13.81 3.51
N GLY A 307 -11.32 -13.05 3.61
CA GLY A 307 -10.03 -13.43 3.04
C GLY A 307 -9.00 -14.09 3.94
N GLY A 308 -8.84 -15.42 3.79
CA GLY A 308 -7.67 -16.14 4.28
C GLY A 308 -7.59 -16.29 5.79
N ILE A 309 -8.72 -16.14 6.47
CA ILE A 309 -8.85 -16.27 7.92
C ILE A 309 -8.86 -17.75 8.32
N SER A 310 -8.32 -18.06 9.50
CA SER A 310 -8.40 -19.43 10.02
C SER A 310 -9.83 -19.79 10.43
N ALA A 311 -10.17 -21.08 10.45
CA ALA A 311 -11.49 -21.48 10.94
C ALA A 311 -11.68 -21.11 12.43
N LEU A 312 -10.61 -21.12 13.23
CA LEU A 312 -10.66 -20.69 14.63
C LEU A 312 -10.99 -19.19 14.76
N ASP A 313 -10.34 -18.34 13.96
CA ASP A 313 -10.63 -16.90 13.94
C ASP A 313 -12.04 -16.63 13.43
N ALA A 314 -12.48 -17.39 12.42
CA ALA A 314 -13.85 -17.32 11.90
C ALA A 314 -14.88 -17.69 12.98
N LYS A 315 -14.62 -18.72 13.79
CA LYS A 315 -15.46 -19.12 14.92
C LYS A 315 -15.54 -18.02 15.98
N GLN A 316 -14.41 -17.39 16.32
CA GLN A 316 -14.40 -16.25 17.24
C GLN A 316 -15.22 -15.07 16.69
N ALA A 317 -15.06 -14.75 15.40
CA ALA A 317 -15.85 -13.72 14.74
C ALA A 317 -17.35 -14.05 14.70
N ILE A 318 -17.73 -15.30 14.41
CA ILE A 318 -19.12 -15.77 14.44
C ILE A 318 -19.71 -15.64 15.85
N ASN A 319 -18.99 -16.11 16.87
CA ASN A 319 -19.46 -16.02 18.26
C ASN A 319 -19.64 -14.55 18.69
N PHE A 320 -18.72 -13.68 18.29
CA PHE A 320 -18.82 -12.25 18.54
C PHE A 320 -20.02 -11.61 17.83
N LEU A 321 -20.24 -11.95 16.55
CA LEU A 321 -21.38 -11.43 15.79
C LEU A 321 -22.72 -11.96 16.31
N ARG A 322 -22.78 -13.21 16.79
CA ARG A 322 -23.97 -13.75 17.49
C ARG A 322 -24.26 -12.96 18.77
N ALA A 323 -23.24 -12.64 19.57
CA ALA A 323 -23.41 -11.77 20.75
C ALA A 323 -23.94 -10.37 20.39
N ILE A 324 -23.62 -9.86 19.19
CA ILE A 324 -24.18 -8.61 18.66
C ILE A 324 -25.65 -8.77 18.26
N GLN A 325 -26.04 -9.91 17.66
CA GLN A 325 -27.43 -10.20 17.26
C GLN A 325 -28.39 -10.22 18.44
N ASP A 326 -27.94 -10.69 19.59
CA ASP A 326 -28.71 -10.69 20.84
C ASP A 326 -29.00 -9.25 21.36
N GLY A 327 -28.25 -8.26 20.87
CA GLY A 327 -28.31 -6.86 21.31
C GLY A 327 -27.65 -6.65 22.68
N GLY A 328 -27.76 -5.45 23.24
CA GLY A 328 -27.15 -5.12 24.53
C GLY A 328 -26.29 -3.86 24.44
N LYS A 329 -25.04 -3.91 24.90
CA LYS A 329 -24.08 -2.80 24.80
C LYS A 329 -22.80 -3.25 24.14
N ILE A 330 -22.25 -2.41 23.27
CA ILE A 330 -20.91 -2.57 22.73
C ILE A 330 -19.98 -1.51 23.26
N SER A 331 -18.76 -1.91 23.58
CA SER A 331 -17.73 -1.05 24.12
C SER A 331 -16.46 -1.11 23.28
N PHE A 332 -15.90 0.05 22.97
CA PHE A 332 -14.61 0.22 22.31
C PHE A 332 -13.67 0.88 23.31
N ALA A 333 -12.70 0.13 23.82
CA ALA A 333 -11.67 0.66 24.71
C ALA A 333 -10.41 0.98 23.91
N PHE A 334 -9.89 2.20 24.06
CA PHE A 334 -8.68 2.71 23.44
C PHE A 334 -7.57 2.76 24.51
N PRO A 335 -6.67 1.75 24.58
CA PRO A 335 -5.74 1.62 25.70
C PRO A 335 -4.75 2.79 25.81
N GLU A 336 -4.38 3.39 24.67
CA GLU A 336 -3.39 4.48 24.62
C GLU A 336 -3.81 5.74 25.38
N ASN A 337 -5.11 6.07 25.41
CA ASN A 337 -5.63 7.29 26.01
C ASN A 337 -6.66 7.04 27.12
N SER A 338 -6.88 5.77 27.50
CA SER A 338 -7.88 5.37 28.50
C SER A 338 -9.32 5.82 28.16
N GLU A 339 -9.60 6.11 26.90
CA GLU A 339 -10.95 6.46 26.44
C GLU A 339 -11.77 5.19 26.16
N GLN A 340 -13.08 5.29 26.39
CA GLN A 340 -14.02 4.20 26.14
C GLN A 340 -15.28 4.75 25.47
N LEU A 341 -15.64 4.19 24.32
CA LEU A 341 -16.90 4.50 23.64
C LEU A 341 -17.89 3.37 23.88
N ASN A 342 -19.07 3.72 24.39
CA ASN A 342 -20.14 2.77 24.67
C ASN A 342 -21.36 3.11 23.82
N PHE A 343 -21.93 2.10 23.16
CA PHE A 343 -23.12 2.24 22.34
C PHE A 343 -24.14 1.15 22.69
N ASP A 344 -25.42 1.49 22.70
CA ASP A 344 -26.49 0.50 22.81
C ASP A 344 -26.69 -0.19 21.46
N LEU A 345 -26.78 -1.53 21.48
CA LEU A 345 -27.06 -2.36 20.32
C LEU A 345 -28.55 -2.77 20.31
N PRO A 346 -29.31 -2.44 19.24
CA PRO A 346 -30.66 -2.99 19.09
C PRO A 346 -30.57 -4.50 18.83
N SER A 347 -31.70 -5.22 19.01
CA SER A 347 -31.74 -6.65 18.64
C SER A 347 -31.67 -6.79 17.13
N ASN A 348 -30.95 -7.83 16.68
CA ASN A 348 -30.75 -8.15 15.27
C ASN A 348 -30.27 -6.96 14.41
N PRO A 349 -29.21 -6.23 14.81
CA PRO A 349 -28.72 -5.07 14.08
C PRO A 349 -28.02 -5.46 12.77
N THR A 350 -27.61 -6.72 12.66
CA THR A 350 -26.86 -7.31 11.56
C THR A 350 -27.64 -8.51 11.05
N GLY A 351 -27.76 -8.69 9.74
CA GLY A 351 -28.50 -9.81 9.14
C GLY A 351 -28.11 -11.17 9.74
N GLU A 352 -29.02 -12.14 9.67
CA GLU A 352 -28.85 -13.46 10.27
C GLU A 352 -27.54 -14.12 9.80
N ILE A 353 -26.76 -14.62 10.75
CA ILE A 353 -25.58 -15.41 10.43
C ILE A 353 -26.12 -16.78 10.05
N SER A 354 -25.83 -17.22 8.83
CA SER A 354 -26.26 -18.54 8.38
C SER A 354 -25.75 -19.61 9.37
N ASP A 355 -26.68 -20.32 10.00
CA ASP A 355 -26.33 -21.44 10.89
C ASP A 355 -25.58 -22.55 10.15
N GLN A 356 -25.83 -22.67 8.84
CA GLN A 356 -25.09 -23.57 7.97
C GLN A 356 -23.62 -23.15 7.87
N PHE A 357 -23.33 -21.86 7.67
CA PHE A 357 -21.95 -21.37 7.65
C PHE A 357 -21.25 -21.59 9.00
N ALA A 358 -21.94 -21.31 10.10
CA ALA A 358 -21.41 -21.56 11.43
C ALA A 358 -21.11 -23.05 11.68
N SER A 359 -22.02 -23.93 11.24
CA SER A 359 -21.83 -25.39 11.27
C SER A 359 -20.60 -25.84 10.48
N TRP A 360 -20.40 -25.31 9.27
CA TRP A 360 -19.21 -25.63 8.47
C TRP A 360 -17.91 -25.19 9.13
N VAL A 361 -17.88 -24.01 9.75
CA VAL A 361 -16.70 -23.55 10.51
C VAL A 361 -16.40 -24.48 11.70
N ASP A 362 -17.42 -24.96 12.40
CA ASP A 362 -17.26 -25.90 13.52
C ASP A 362 -16.68 -27.23 13.06
N LYS A 363 -17.17 -27.74 11.93
CA LYS A 363 -16.68 -28.97 11.30
C LYS A 363 -15.24 -28.82 10.83
N LEU A 364 -14.91 -27.70 10.20
CA LEU A 364 -13.53 -27.37 9.82
C LEU A 364 -12.61 -27.42 11.05
N ILE A 365 -12.95 -26.76 12.16
CA ILE A 365 -12.14 -26.81 13.38
C ILE A 365 -11.94 -28.26 13.87
N MET A 366 -13.00 -29.08 13.86
CA MET A 366 -12.88 -30.49 14.25
C MET A 366 -11.93 -31.25 13.32
N ILE A 367 -12.05 -31.05 12.01
CA ILE A 367 -11.16 -31.65 11.01
C ILE A 367 -9.72 -31.19 11.24
N GLN A 368 -9.46 -29.90 11.50
CA GLN A 368 -8.11 -29.40 11.81
C GLN A 368 -7.52 -30.11 13.03
N ASN A 369 -8.29 -30.24 14.10
CA ASN A 369 -7.83 -30.88 15.33
C ASN A 369 -7.52 -32.37 15.14
N LYS A 370 -8.30 -33.08 14.30
CA LYS A 370 -8.09 -34.51 14.02
C LYS A 370 -6.97 -34.78 13.02
N THR A 371 -6.79 -33.91 12.02
CA THR A 371 -5.84 -34.11 10.91
C THR A 371 -4.51 -33.39 11.11
N GLY A 372 -4.45 -32.40 12.01
CA GLY A 372 -3.31 -31.49 12.16
C GLY A 372 -3.13 -30.53 10.97
N LYS A 373 -4.07 -30.47 10.03
CA LYS A 373 -4.04 -29.57 8.88
C LYS A 373 -4.68 -28.23 9.20
N PHE A 374 -4.20 -27.17 8.56
CA PHE A 374 -4.73 -25.83 8.78
C PHE A 374 -5.54 -25.37 7.57
N PHE A 375 -6.79 -24.95 7.78
CA PHE A 375 -7.65 -24.43 6.72
C PHE A 375 -7.79 -22.92 6.82
N ARG A 376 -7.87 -22.28 5.67
CA ARG A 376 -8.17 -20.86 5.52
C ARG A 376 -9.45 -20.70 4.73
N ILE A 377 -10.38 -19.90 5.23
CA ILE A 377 -11.61 -19.59 4.51
C ILE A 377 -11.27 -18.70 3.29
N PRO A 378 -11.71 -19.06 2.07
CA PRO A 378 -11.44 -18.27 0.87
C PRO A 378 -12.12 -16.90 0.89
N GLU A 379 -11.53 -15.90 0.22
CA GLU A 379 -12.04 -14.52 0.08
C GLU A 379 -13.50 -14.39 -0.38
N LYS A 380 -14.03 -15.42 -1.03
CA LYS A 380 -15.43 -15.45 -1.52
C LYS A 380 -16.40 -16.06 -0.51
N GLY A 381 -15.92 -16.47 0.66
CA GLY A 381 -16.66 -17.29 1.63
C GLY A 381 -16.61 -18.78 1.28
N LEU A 382 -17.41 -19.57 1.99
CA LEU A 382 -17.63 -20.99 1.70
C LEU A 382 -18.82 -21.13 0.77
N THR A 383 -18.64 -21.87 -0.32
CA THR A 383 -19.70 -22.25 -1.25
C THR A 383 -20.44 -23.50 -0.76
N ASN A 384 -21.53 -23.85 -1.42
CA ASN A 384 -22.24 -25.11 -1.13
C ASN A 384 -21.38 -26.35 -1.45
N ASP A 385 -20.52 -26.27 -2.47
CA ASP A 385 -19.61 -27.36 -2.82
C ASP A 385 -18.53 -27.52 -1.74
N ASP A 386 -17.94 -26.41 -1.26
CA ASP A 386 -17.04 -26.44 -0.09
C ASP A 386 -17.76 -27.04 1.13
N GLY A 387 -19.02 -26.66 1.32
CA GLY A 387 -19.87 -27.22 2.36
C GLY A 387 -20.02 -28.74 2.26
N ALA A 388 -20.33 -29.27 1.08
CA ALA A 388 -20.45 -30.71 0.85
C ALA A 388 -19.13 -31.45 1.11
N ASP A 389 -18.01 -30.87 0.68
CA ASP A 389 -16.67 -31.43 0.93
C ASP A 389 -16.31 -31.40 2.43
N ILE A 390 -16.67 -30.33 3.14
CA ILE A 390 -16.51 -30.23 4.60
C ILE A 390 -17.33 -31.31 5.31
N GLU A 391 -18.58 -31.53 4.89
CA GLU A 391 -19.47 -32.55 5.45
C GLU A 391 -18.93 -33.97 5.23
N GLU A 392 -18.55 -34.31 3.99
CA GLU A 392 -17.98 -35.63 3.67
C GLU A 392 -16.70 -35.88 4.49
N LEU A 393 -15.78 -34.91 4.51
CA LEU A 393 -14.55 -35.07 5.25
C LEU A 393 -14.79 -35.16 6.77
N PHE A 394 -15.74 -34.37 7.29
CA PHE A 394 -16.13 -34.41 8.70
C PHE A 394 -16.62 -35.81 9.10
N ASP A 395 -17.51 -36.41 8.30
CA ASP A 395 -18.02 -37.77 8.54
C ASP A 395 -16.90 -38.81 8.50
N ILE A 396 -15.96 -38.67 7.56
CA ILE A 396 -14.79 -39.54 7.46
C ILE A 396 -13.91 -39.46 8.70
N VAL A 397 -13.51 -38.25 9.13
CA VAL A 397 -12.58 -38.11 10.26
C VAL A 397 -13.23 -38.41 11.61
N SER A 398 -14.54 -38.20 11.73
CA SER A 398 -15.29 -38.43 12.96
C SER A 398 -15.70 -39.90 13.14
N THR A 399 -16.19 -40.56 12.08
CA THR A 399 -16.75 -41.92 12.17
C THR A 399 -15.93 -42.99 11.44
N GLY A 400 -14.98 -42.59 10.59
CA GLY A 400 -14.27 -43.50 9.69
C GLY A 400 -15.12 -44.03 8.55
N CYS A 401 -16.32 -43.48 8.34
CA CYS A 401 -17.28 -43.96 7.36
C CYS A 401 -18.06 -42.78 6.73
N VAL A 402 -18.23 -42.78 5.41
CA VAL A 402 -19.20 -41.91 4.75
C VAL A 402 -20.12 -42.73 3.86
N LYS A 403 -21.40 -42.38 3.88
CA LYS A 403 -22.43 -43.02 3.08
C LYS A 403 -23.01 -42.02 2.09
N LEU A 404 -22.73 -42.23 0.81
CA LEU A 404 -23.32 -41.50 -0.29
C LEU A 404 -24.49 -42.31 -0.84
N SER A 405 -25.63 -41.69 -1.09
CA SER A 405 -26.85 -42.37 -1.54
C SER A 405 -27.38 -41.74 -2.82
N ASN A 406 -28.19 -42.50 -3.57
CA ASN A 406 -28.84 -42.04 -4.80
C ASN A 406 -27.86 -41.54 -5.88
N MET A 407 -26.68 -42.16 -5.98
CA MET A 407 -25.72 -41.84 -7.03
C MET A 407 -26.01 -42.66 -8.30
N THR A 408 -25.68 -42.09 -9.46
CA THR A 408 -25.56 -42.84 -10.70
C THR A 408 -24.07 -43.02 -11.00
N ILE A 409 -23.62 -44.25 -11.18
CA ILE A 409 -22.19 -44.57 -11.35
C ILE A 409 -22.01 -45.40 -12.61
N THR A 410 -21.03 -45.03 -13.42
CA THR A 410 -20.59 -45.83 -14.57
C THR A 410 -19.29 -46.53 -14.23
N MET A 411 -19.28 -47.86 -14.31
CA MET A 411 -18.09 -48.68 -14.06
C MET A 411 -17.64 -49.34 -15.36
N GLN A 412 -16.34 -49.34 -15.64
CA GLN A 412 -15.76 -50.10 -16.74
C GLN A 412 -15.53 -51.54 -16.27
N ILE A 413 -16.27 -52.49 -16.83
CA ILE A 413 -16.26 -53.88 -16.37
C ILE A 413 -15.80 -54.77 -17.52
N LYS A 414 -14.83 -55.65 -17.22
CA LYS A 414 -14.24 -56.61 -18.15
C LYS A 414 -15.25 -57.70 -18.54
N GLY A 415 -15.18 -58.21 -19.77
CA GLY A 415 -16.20 -59.09 -20.35
C GLY A 415 -16.51 -60.36 -19.56
N ASP A 416 -15.52 -60.99 -18.94
CA ASP A 416 -15.71 -62.15 -18.08
C ASP A 416 -16.53 -61.81 -16.80
N ALA A 417 -16.29 -60.64 -16.21
CA ALA A 417 -17.04 -60.11 -15.08
C ALA A 417 -18.45 -59.65 -15.49
N LEU A 418 -18.63 -59.11 -16.71
CA LEU A 418 -19.95 -58.78 -17.26
C LEU A 418 -20.87 -60.00 -17.32
N ARG A 419 -20.35 -61.15 -17.78
CA ARG A 419 -21.13 -62.40 -17.82
C ARG A 419 -21.57 -62.87 -16.43
N ARG A 420 -20.73 -62.69 -15.41
CA ARG A 420 -21.10 -62.98 -14.01
C ARG A 420 -22.19 -62.04 -13.51
N LEU A 421 -22.09 -60.75 -13.83
CA LEU A 421 -23.11 -59.75 -13.49
C LEU A 421 -24.44 -60.00 -14.18
N LEU A 422 -24.42 -60.42 -15.45
CA LEU A 422 -25.62 -60.78 -16.20
C LEU A 422 -26.35 -61.95 -15.52
N GLY A 423 -25.61 -62.95 -15.06
CA GLY A 423 -26.17 -64.05 -14.27
C GLY A 423 -26.84 -63.57 -12.98
N LEU A 424 -26.21 -62.63 -12.25
CA LEU A 424 -26.77 -62.04 -11.03
C LEU A 424 -28.06 -61.24 -11.31
N GLN A 425 -28.12 -60.51 -12.43
CA GLN A 425 -29.30 -59.74 -12.82
C GLN A 425 -30.49 -60.65 -13.19
N LYS A 426 -30.24 -61.73 -13.95
CA LYS A 426 -31.27 -62.71 -14.36
C LYS A 426 -31.93 -63.42 -13.17
N ASP A 427 -31.15 -63.72 -12.14
CA ASP A 427 -31.62 -64.45 -10.97
C ASP A 427 -32.52 -63.61 -10.03
N SER A 428 -32.82 -62.34 -10.35
CA SER A 428 -33.55 -61.40 -9.47
C SER A 428 -32.98 -61.31 -8.05
N LYS A 429 -31.69 -61.59 -7.91
CA LYS A 429 -30.95 -61.60 -6.66
C LYS A 429 -30.76 -60.16 -6.16
N PRO A 430 -30.44 -59.95 -4.86
CA PRO A 430 -30.23 -58.61 -4.32
C PRO A 430 -29.24 -57.80 -5.17
N ALA A 431 -29.44 -56.48 -5.18
CA ALA A 431 -28.60 -55.52 -5.88
C ALA A 431 -27.12 -55.88 -5.78
N PRO A 432 -26.38 -55.94 -6.90
CA PRO A 432 -24.99 -56.36 -6.90
C PRO A 432 -24.17 -55.50 -5.93
N ARG A 433 -23.29 -56.17 -5.18
CA ARG A 433 -22.36 -55.53 -4.25
C ARG A 433 -20.96 -55.59 -4.79
N PHE A 434 -20.33 -54.43 -4.93
CA PHE A 434 -18.94 -54.32 -5.35
C PHE A 434 -18.11 -53.79 -4.21
N ARG A 435 -16.87 -54.27 -4.10
CA ARG A 435 -15.91 -53.78 -3.12
C ARG A 435 -14.63 -53.40 -3.84
N ILE A 436 -14.25 -52.13 -3.73
CA ILE A 436 -13.00 -51.61 -4.27
C ILE A 436 -12.14 -51.18 -3.09
N SER A 437 -10.87 -51.59 -3.07
CA SER A 437 -9.92 -51.17 -2.04
C SER A 437 -8.84 -50.32 -2.69
N HIS A 438 -8.61 -49.14 -2.14
CA HIS A 438 -7.51 -48.27 -2.56
C HIS A 438 -6.46 -48.25 -1.44
N PRO A 439 -5.17 -48.47 -1.77
CA PRO A 439 -4.11 -48.48 -0.77
C PRO A 439 -3.90 -47.09 -0.13
N GLU A 440 -4.22 -46.03 -0.87
CA GLU A 440 -4.12 -44.65 -0.44
C GLU A 440 -5.26 -43.84 -1.06
N PHE A 441 -5.83 -42.93 -0.28
CA PHE A 441 -6.86 -42.01 -0.69
C PHE A 441 -6.59 -40.66 -0.05
N SER A 442 -6.75 -39.61 -0.85
CA SER A 442 -6.58 -38.24 -0.38
C SER A 442 -7.74 -37.38 -0.84
N MET A 443 -8.08 -36.37 -0.05
CA MET A 443 -9.11 -35.39 -0.36
C MET A 443 -8.50 -33.99 -0.29
N GLU A 444 -8.80 -33.17 -1.29
CA GLU A 444 -8.46 -31.75 -1.27
C GLU A 444 -9.62 -30.97 -0.68
N LEU A 445 -9.34 -30.12 0.31
CA LEU A 445 -10.32 -29.21 0.89
C LEU A 445 -9.69 -27.83 1.04
N LEU A 446 -10.31 -26.81 0.43
CA LEU A 446 -9.85 -25.42 0.47
C LEU A 446 -8.35 -25.25 0.09
N GLY A 447 -7.91 -25.99 -0.94
CA GLY A 447 -6.51 -25.99 -1.41
C GLY A 447 -5.54 -26.78 -0.54
N VAL A 448 -6.03 -27.55 0.45
CA VAL A 448 -5.21 -28.37 1.34
C VAL A 448 -5.48 -29.84 1.05
N ASN A 449 -4.43 -30.56 0.64
CA ASN A 449 -4.51 -32.00 0.43
C ASN A 449 -4.35 -32.79 1.76
N ILE A 450 -5.28 -33.69 2.02
CA ILE A 450 -5.41 -34.45 3.26
C ILE A 450 -5.32 -35.93 2.92
N ASN A 451 -4.28 -36.60 3.40
CA ASN A 451 -4.12 -38.04 3.24
C ASN A 451 -5.00 -38.76 4.26
N LEU A 452 -5.98 -39.52 3.75
CA LEU A 452 -6.93 -40.28 4.56
C LEU A 452 -6.49 -41.75 4.71
N GLY A 453 -5.40 -42.16 4.04
CA GLY A 453 -4.87 -43.52 4.08
C GLY A 453 -5.68 -44.50 3.22
N PRO A 454 -5.63 -45.81 3.52
CA PRO A 454 -6.36 -46.80 2.74
C PRO A 454 -7.87 -46.61 2.89
N THR A 455 -8.61 -46.87 1.82
CA THR A 455 -10.08 -46.82 1.83
C THR A 455 -10.67 -48.06 1.19
N VAL A 456 -11.82 -48.48 1.70
CA VAL A 456 -12.63 -49.56 1.15
C VAL A 456 -13.98 -48.96 0.76
N GLN A 457 -14.32 -49.03 -0.52
CA GLN A 457 -15.59 -48.55 -1.05
C GLN A 457 -16.48 -49.74 -1.36
N GLU A 458 -17.67 -49.76 -0.75
CA GLU A 458 -18.71 -50.75 -0.98
C GLU A 458 -19.84 -50.09 -1.77
N PHE A 459 -20.13 -50.61 -2.96
CA PHE A 459 -21.19 -50.11 -3.84
C PHE A 459 -22.36 -51.09 -3.80
N GLN A 460 -23.57 -50.57 -3.64
CA GLN A 460 -24.81 -51.35 -3.75
C GLN A 460 -25.84 -50.54 -4.54
N GLY A 461 -26.23 -51.01 -5.72
CA GLY A 461 -27.17 -50.29 -6.58
C GLY A 461 -27.84 -51.17 -7.63
N ALA A 462 -28.88 -50.65 -8.27
CA ALA A 462 -29.58 -51.35 -9.34
C ALA A 462 -28.92 -51.08 -10.69
N PHE A 463 -29.03 -52.01 -11.64
CA PHE A 463 -28.66 -51.73 -13.03
C PHE A 463 -29.59 -50.67 -13.60
N ALA A 464 -29.03 -49.65 -14.25
CA ALA A 464 -29.81 -48.66 -14.99
C ALA A 464 -30.26 -49.20 -16.36
N THR A 465 -29.42 -50.06 -16.95
CA THR A 465 -29.67 -50.74 -18.23
C THR A 465 -30.69 -51.86 -18.05
N ASP A 466 -31.67 -51.95 -18.96
CA ASP A 466 -32.61 -53.06 -18.96
C ASP A 466 -31.91 -54.38 -19.29
N LEU A 467 -32.54 -55.50 -18.92
CA LEU A 467 -31.92 -56.81 -19.04
C LEU A 467 -31.58 -57.17 -20.50
N ALA A 468 -32.42 -56.80 -21.47
CA ALA A 468 -32.22 -57.17 -22.87
C ALA A 468 -31.06 -56.38 -23.48
N GLU A 469 -30.98 -55.09 -23.19
CA GLU A 469 -29.85 -54.26 -23.58
C GLU A 469 -28.55 -54.74 -22.92
N PHE A 470 -28.59 -55.12 -21.64
CA PHE A 470 -27.42 -55.66 -20.94
C PHE A 470 -26.97 -57.02 -21.51
N GLU A 471 -27.91 -57.90 -21.90
CA GLU A 471 -27.61 -59.15 -22.60
C GLU A 471 -26.90 -58.92 -23.94
N GLU A 472 -27.40 -57.99 -24.74
CA GLU A 472 -26.80 -57.64 -26.03
C GLU A 472 -25.39 -57.08 -25.83
N MET A 473 -25.21 -56.20 -24.84
CA MET A 473 -23.92 -55.63 -24.50
C MET A 473 -22.91 -56.71 -24.10
N VAL A 474 -23.31 -57.65 -23.22
CA VAL A 474 -22.47 -58.77 -22.78
C VAL A 474 -22.16 -59.72 -23.95
N GLY A 475 -23.11 -59.95 -24.86
CA GLY A 475 -22.93 -60.83 -26.02
C GLY A 475 -21.90 -60.34 -27.05
N ARG A 476 -21.66 -59.02 -27.09
CA ARG A 476 -20.64 -58.39 -27.96
C ARG A 476 -19.26 -58.30 -27.30
N ALA A 477 -19.16 -58.52 -25.99
CA ALA A 477 -17.91 -58.41 -25.24
C ALA A 477 -17.08 -59.70 -25.32
N ASP A 478 -15.85 -59.60 -25.80
CA ASP A 478 -14.85 -60.63 -25.53
C ASP A 478 -14.31 -60.51 -24.09
N ASP A 479 -13.47 -61.46 -23.67
CA ASP A 479 -12.97 -61.51 -22.30
C ASP A 479 -12.09 -60.31 -21.94
N GLU A 480 -11.47 -59.64 -22.92
CA GLU A 480 -10.54 -58.52 -22.71
C GLU A 480 -11.20 -57.15 -22.88
N THR A 481 -12.42 -57.10 -23.40
CA THR A 481 -13.17 -55.87 -23.61
C THR A 481 -13.69 -55.31 -22.30
N TYR A 482 -13.51 -54.01 -22.08
CA TYR A 482 -14.13 -53.26 -21.00
C TYR A 482 -15.34 -52.52 -21.53
N LEU A 483 -16.52 -52.77 -20.95
CA LEU A 483 -17.73 -52.04 -21.30
C LEU A 483 -18.24 -51.22 -20.11
N PRO A 484 -18.79 -50.02 -20.37
CA PRO A 484 -19.42 -49.21 -19.34
C PRO A 484 -20.73 -49.84 -18.87
N VAL A 485 -20.86 -50.08 -17.58
CA VAL A 485 -22.11 -50.48 -16.93
C VAL A 485 -22.59 -49.33 -16.05
N ILE A 486 -23.83 -48.89 -16.28
CA ILE A 486 -24.45 -47.82 -15.51
C ILE A 486 -25.28 -48.45 -14.39
N PHE A 487 -24.99 -48.04 -13.16
CA PHE A 487 -25.79 -48.36 -11.98
C PHE A 487 -26.52 -47.11 -11.52
N ASP A 488 -27.79 -47.25 -11.17
CA ASP A 488 -28.63 -46.17 -10.66
C ASP A 488 -29.03 -46.42 -9.20
N LYS A 489 -29.36 -45.34 -8.49
CA LYS A 489 -29.69 -45.34 -7.05
C LYS A 489 -28.64 -46.06 -6.20
N VAL A 490 -27.37 -45.87 -6.55
CA VAL A 490 -26.24 -46.51 -5.88
C VAL A 490 -26.05 -45.91 -4.50
N GLU A 491 -25.96 -46.78 -3.51
CA GLU A 491 -25.40 -46.49 -2.19
C GLU A 491 -23.92 -46.82 -2.20
N VAL A 492 -23.08 -45.84 -1.87
CA VAL A 492 -21.64 -46.01 -1.71
C VAL A 492 -21.28 -45.82 -0.25
N ILE A 493 -20.78 -46.87 0.38
CA ILE A 493 -20.23 -46.81 1.74
C ILE A 493 -18.71 -46.82 1.61
N LYS A 494 -18.07 -45.69 1.93
CA LYS A 494 -16.61 -45.60 1.99
C LYS A 494 -16.18 -45.76 3.45
N ARG A 495 -15.27 -46.71 3.71
CA ARG A 495 -14.71 -47.00 5.04
C ARG A 495 -13.22 -46.69 5.04
N PHE A 496 -12.79 -45.96 6.06
CA PHE A 496 -11.41 -45.49 6.22
C PHE A 496 -10.83 -46.08 7.51
N PRO A 497 -10.11 -47.22 7.46
CA PRO A 497 -9.70 -47.99 8.65
C PRO A 497 -8.79 -47.24 9.63
N ASN A 498 -8.13 -46.19 9.15
CA ASN A 498 -7.25 -45.33 9.95
C ASN A 498 -8.01 -44.27 10.75
N TRP A 499 -9.30 -44.10 10.49
CA TRP A 499 -10.17 -43.09 11.11
C TRP A 499 -11.31 -43.75 11.89
N GLY A 500 -11.95 -43.01 12.79
CA GLY A 500 -13.11 -43.49 13.57
C GLY A 500 -12.80 -44.39 14.78
N LYS A 501 -11.53 -44.62 15.14
CA LYS A 501 -11.13 -45.40 16.35
C LYS A 501 -10.86 -44.54 17.60
N GLY A 502 -11.44 -43.34 17.65
CA GLY A 502 -11.18 -42.33 18.69
C GLY A 502 -12.27 -42.27 19.75
#